data_AF-A0A1Q3B8X6-F1
#
_entry.id   AF-A0A1Q3B8X6-F1
#
_cell.length_a   1.000
_cell.length_b   1.000
_cell.length_c   1.000
_cell.angle_alpha   90.00
_cell.angle_beta   90.00
_cell.angle_gamma   90.00
#
_symmetry.space_group_name_H-M   'P 1'
#
loop_
_entity.id
_entity.type
_entity.pdbx_description
1 polymer ?
#
loop_
_entity_poly.entity_id
_entity_poly.type
_entity_poly.pdbx_seq_one_letter_code
_entity_poly.pdbx_strand_id
1 'polypeptide(L)'
;MVIFIQSLDYQLWNIITNGTKIPTKLSDGQRVLKLNNEYNDDDYKLLQLNDKAKHVIFFALSPSEFNRVSSLDSAKEILVHDYELFNMLENGNISSMYAHFNDIINALKGLGKVYTNHELVSKILRCIPKSLEPK
;
A
#
# COMPACT_ATOMS: atom_id res chain seq x y z
N MET A 1 -2.70 -9.02 2.33
CA MET A 1 -1.51 -8.42 2.98
C MET A 1 -1.62 -8.41 4.52
N VAL A 2 -2.75 -7.98 5.11
CA VAL A 2 -2.95 -7.93 6.58
C VAL A 2 -2.70 -9.28 7.28
N ILE A 3 -3.35 -10.36 6.84
CA ILE A 3 -3.23 -11.70 7.45
C ILE A 3 -1.78 -12.22 7.35
N PHE A 4 -1.09 -11.96 6.24
CA PHE A 4 0.29 -12.36 6.01
C PHE A 4 1.25 -11.64 6.97
N ILE A 5 1.14 -10.30 7.08
CA ILE A 5 1.99 -9.51 7.98
C ILE A 5 1.73 -9.88 9.45
N GLN A 6 0.47 -10.08 9.84
CA GLN A 6 0.11 -10.54 11.19
C GLN A 6 0.65 -11.94 11.50
N SER A 7 0.68 -12.84 10.51
CA SER A 7 1.25 -14.19 10.66
C SER A 7 2.78 -14.20 10.76
N LEU A 8 3.44 -13.18 10.19
CA LEU A 8 4.89 -13.03 10.25
C LEU A 8 5.34 -12.47 11.61
N ASP A 9 4.72 -11.36 12.03
CA ASP A 9 5.05 -10.68 13.29
C ASP A 9 3.99 -9.61 13.61
N TYR A 10 3.27 -9.80 14.72
CA TYR A 10 2.22 -8.88 15.14
C TYR A 10 2.76 -7.52 15.60
N GLN A 11 4.00 -7.43 16.10
CA GLN A 11 4.63 -6.15 16.42
C GLN A 11 4.94 -5.36 15.14
N LEU A 12 5.26 -6.05 14.06
CA LEU A 12 5.43 -5.45 12.73
C LEU A 12 4.12 -4.82 12.24
N TRP A 13 3.00 -5.55 12.38
CA TRP A 13 1.66 -5.03 12.09
C TRP A 13 1.35 -3.77 12.91
N ASN A 14 1.69 -3.75 14.19
CA ASN A 14 1.48 -2.59 15.06
C ASN A 14 2.32 -1.37 14.62
N ILE A 15 3.57 -1.55 14.22
CA ILE A 15 4.40 -0.45 13.69
C ILE A 15 3.84 0.08 12.37
N ILE A 16 3.38 -0.81 11.49
CA ILE A 16 2.82 -0.42 10.18
C ILE A 16 1.53 0.38 10.36
N THR A 17 0.68 0.00 11.30
CA THR A 17 -0.63 0.64 11.51
C THR A 17 -0.59 1.89 12.38
N ASN A 18 0.26 1.92 13.39
CA ASN A 18 0.29 3.01 14.37
C ASN A 18 1.50 3.95 14.21
N GLY A 19 2.39 3.65 13.26
CA GLY A 19 3.65 4.35 13.06
C GLY A 19 4.75 3.93 14.05
N THR A 20 6.00 4.19 13.68
CA THR A 20 7.14 3.97 14.57
C THR A 20 7.25 5.09 15.60
N LYS A 21 7.57 4.75 16.86
CA LYS A 21 7.87 5.76 17.87
C LYS A 21 9.31 6.21 17.71
N ILE A 22 9.53 7.50 17.48
CA ILE A 22 10.87 8.06 17.42
C ILE A 22 11.47 8.06 18.83
N PRO A 23 12.71 7.58 19.04
CA PRO A 23 13.37 7.64 20.34
C PRO A 23 13.41 9.06 20.92
N THR A 24 12.78 9.26 22.08
CA THR A 24 12.73 10.55 22.79
C THR A 24 13.18 10.40 24.23
N LYS A 25 13.75 11.47 24.79
CA LYS A 25 14.07 11.61 26.21
C LYS A 25 13.31 12.79 26.81
N LEU A 26 13.17 12.78 28.13
CA LEU A 26 12.69 13.94 28.86
C LEU A 26 13.90 14.80 29.25
N SER A 27 13.93 16.05 28.81
CA SER A 27 14.88 17.05 29.29
C SER A 27 14.10 18.30 29.65
N ASP A 28 14.26 18.74 30.88
CA ASP A 28 13.56 19.91 31.44
C ASP A 28 12.03 19.87 31.28
N GLY A 29 11.44 18.69 31.52
CA GLY A 29 9.99 18.46 31.38
C GLY A 29 9.47 18.38 29.93
N GLN A 30 10.28 18.73 28.93
CA GLN A 30 9.93 18.57 27.51
C GLN A 30 10.43 17.25 26.94
N ARG A 31 9.64 16.65 26.04
CA ARG A 31 10.09 15.52 25.22
C ARG A 31 10.95 16.05 24.09
N VAL A 32 12.23 15.67 24.11
CA VAL A 32 13.19 15.97 23.06
C VAL A 32 13.65 14.67 22.39
N LEU A 33 14.02 14.77 21.12
CA LEU A 33 14.60 13.66 20.38
C LEU A 33 15.91 13.23 21.03
N LYS A 34 16.09 11.92 21.17
CA LYS A 34 17.40 11.37 21.54
C LYS A 34 18.35 11.51 20.36
N LEU A 35 19.61 11.79 20.64
CA LEU A 35 20.67 11.64 19.65
C LEU A 35 21.06 10.17 19.53
N ASN A 36 21.62 9.77 18.37
CA ASN A 36 21.97 8.37 18.10
C ASN A 36 22.93 7.76 19.14
N ASN A 37 23.81 8.58 19.74
CA ASN A 37 24.72 8.15 20.80
C ASN A 37 24.03 7.94 22.16
N GLU A 38 22.77 8.33 22.30
CA GLU A 38 21.94 8.19 23.51
C GLU A 38 20.94 7.03 23.39
N TYR A 39 20.99 6.28 22.28
CA TYR A 39 20.09 5.16 22.04
C TYR A 39 20.46 3.98 22.94
N ASN A 40 19.44 3.41 23.57
CA ASN A 40 19.54 2.15 24.28
C ASN A 40 19.16 0.99 23.36
N ASP A 41 19.35 -0.24 23.84
CA ASP A 41 19.04 -1.46 23.08
C ASP A 41 17.59 -1.52 22.60
N ASP A 42 16.64 -0.98 23.36
CA ASP A 42 15.24 -0.98 22.99
C ASP A 42 14.93 0.03 21.89
N ASP A 43 15.60 1.19 21.89
CA ASP A 43 15.54 2.16 20.79
C ASP A 43 16.04 1.51 19.49
N TYR A 44 17.15 0.77 19.56
CA TYR A 44 17.69 0.03 18.40
C TYR A 44 16.78 -1.10 17.92
N LYS A 45 16.19 -1.88 18.84
CA LYS A 45 15.20 -2.92 18.48
C LYS A 45 14.01 -2.32 17.74
N LEU A 46 13.53 -1.17 18.19
CA LEU A 46 12.40 -0.49 17.55
C LEU A 46 12.75 0.01 16.14
N LEU A 47 13.94 0.55 15.96
CA LEU A 47 14.46 0.97 14.65
C LEU A 47 14.62 -0.23 13.71
N GLN A 48 15.21 -1.33 14.19
CA GLN A 48 15.35 -2.57 13.42
C GLN A 48 13.99 -3.16 13.02
N LEU A 49 13.01 -3.13 13.93
CA LEU A 49 11.66 -3.62 13.63
C LEU A 49 10.98 -2.74 12.58
N ASN A 50 11.19 -1.42 12.63
CA ASN A 50 10.72 -0.50 11.61
C ASN A 50 11.40 -0.74 10.25
N ASP A 51 12.71 -1.02 10.22
CA ASP A 51 13.41 -1.35 8.98
C ASP A 51 12.96 -2.69 8.40
N LYS A 52 12.71 -3.69 9.26
CA LYS A 52 12.08 -4.96 8.88
C LYS A 52 10.66 -4.75 8.33
N ALA A 53 9.89 -3.83 8.92
CA ALA A 53 8.53 -3.53 8.47
C ALA A 53 8.55 -2.91 7.07
N LYS A 54 9.44 -1.93 6.85
CA LYS A 54 9.71 -1.38 5.52
C LYS A 54 10.10 -2.49 4.56
N HIS A 55 11.07 -3.32 4.90
CA HIS A 55 11.54 -4.41 4.04
C HIS A 55 10.42 -5.37 3.64
N VAL A 56 9.55 -5.76 4.58
CA VAL A 56 8.38 -6.61 4.29
C VAL A 56 7.38 -5.91 3.37
N ILE A 57 7.12 -4.61 3.55
CA ILE A 57 6.28 -3.83 2.62
C ILE A 57 6.94 -3.74 1.25
N PHE A 58 8.24 -3.47 1.19
CA PHE A 58 9.05 -3.43 -0.04
C PHE A 58 9.15 -4.77 -0.77
N PHE A 59 8.97 -5.89 -0.07
CA PHE A 59 8.92 -7.22 -0.67
C PHE A 59 7.48 -7.61 -1.05
N ALA A 60 6.48 -7.17 -0.28
CA ALA A 60 5.07 -7.42 -0.55
C ALA A 60 4.57 -6.60 -1.74
N LEU A 61 5.10 -5.39 -1.93
CA LEU A 61 5.06 -4.66 -3.18
C LEU A 61 6.19 -5.23 -4.03
N SER A 62 5.92 -5.90 -5.14
CA SER A 62 7.01 -6.34 -6.02
C SER A 62 7.92 -5.14 -6.37
N PRO A 63 9.23 -5.31 -6.60
CA PRO A 63 10.11 -4.21 -7.04
C PRO A 63 9.56 -3.45 -8.26
N SER A 64 8.83 -4.16 -9.13
CA SER A 64 8.05 -3.59 -10.23
C SER A 64 6.92 -2.67 -9.79
N GLU A 65 6.19 -2.98 -8.71
CA GLU A 65 5.12 -2.15 -8.17
C GLU A 65 5.65 -0.94 -7.39
N PHE A 66 6.75 -1.09 -6.64
CA PHE A 66 7.39 0.04 -5.97
C PHE A 66 7.94 1.08 -6.97
N ASN A 67 8.73 0.63 -7.95
CA ASN A 67 9.28 1.53 -8.99
C ASN A 67 8.18 2.19 -9.85
N ARG A 68 7.00 1.57 -9.92
CA ARG A 68 5.82 2.09 -10.63
C ARG A 68 5.14 3.25 -9.91
N VAL A 69 5.24 3.32 -8.58
CA VAL A 69 4.55 4.36 -7.79
C VAL A 69 5.51 5.31 -7.07
N SER A 70 6.82 5.01 -7.04
CA SER A 70 7.83 5.80 -6.32
C SER A 70 8.03 7.22 -6.86
N SER A 71 7.58 7.51 -8.08
CA SER A 71 7.64 8.83 -8.70
C SER A 71 6.31 9.61 -8.62
N LEU A 72 5.31 9.09 -7.90
CA LEU A 72 3.99 9.71 -7.79
C LEU A 72 3.89 10.42 -6.43
N ASP A 73 3.46 11.68 -6.44
CA ASP A 73 3.54 12.56 -5.27
C ASP A 73 2.26 12.53 -4.41
N SER A 74 1.17 11.96 -4.94
CA SER A 74 -0.12 11.91 -4.24
C SER A 74 -0.82 10.55 -4.33
N ALA A 75 -1.61 10.23 -3.29
CA ALA A 75 -2.46 9.04 -3.26
C ALA A 75 -3.43 8.99 -4.46
N LYS A 76 -3.85 10.16 -4.97
CA LYS A 76 -4.69 10.29 -6.15
C LYS A 76 -3.97 9.83 -7.41
N GLU A 77 -2.70 10.19 -7.59
CA GLU A 77 -1.88 9.74 -8.72
C GLU A 77 -1.59 8.25 -8.67
N ILE A 78 -1.30 7.71 -7.48
CA ILE A 78 -1.10 6.27 -7.27
C ILE A 78 -2.35 5.50 -7.69
N LEU A 79 -3.54 5.94 -7.25
CA LEU A 79 -4.81 5.28 -7.60
C LEU A 79 -5.19 5.46 -9.08
N VAL A 80 -4.89 6.61 -9.69
CA VAL A 80 -5.10 6.80 -11.14
C VAL A 80 -4.17 5.87 -11.91
N HIS A 81 -2.92 5.74 -11.49
CA HIS A 81 -1.96 4.85 -12.11
C HIS A 81 -2.37 3.37 -11.97
N ASP A 82 -2.85 2.97 -10.80
CA ASP A 82 -3.39 1.62 -10.55
C ASP A 82 -4.64 1.35 -11.40
N TYR A 83 -5.57 2.32 -11.48
CA TYR A 83 -6.70 2.27 -12.41
C TYR A 83 -6.24 2.12 -13.85
N GLU A 84 -5.23 2.88 -14.30
CA GLU A 84 -4.78 2.82 -15.69
C GLU A 84 -4.12 1.50 -16.05
N LEU A 85 -3.51 0.82 -15.09
CA LEU A 85 -2.83 -0.44 -15.29
C LEU A 85 -3.64 -1.66 -14.85
N PHE A 86 -4.85 -1.42 -14.35
CA PHE A 86 -5.78 -2.46 -13.95
C PHE A 86 -5.94 -3.47 -15.08
N ASN A 87 -5.74 -4.75 -14.76
CA ASN A 87 -5.94 -5.85 -15.68
C ASN A 87 -6.42 -7.09 -14.92
N MET A 88 -7.14 -8.00 -15.58
CA MET A 88 -7.52 -9.26 -14.95
C MET A 88 -6.28 -10.14 -14.77
N LEU A 89 -6.10 -10.66 -13.55
CA LEU A 89 -5.06 -11.65 -13.27
C LEU A 89 -5.39 -12.96 -14.01
N GLU A 90 -4.39 -13.65 -14.55
CA GLU A 90 -4.55 -14.87 -15.39
C GLU A 90 -5.32 -16.01 -14.68
N ASN A 91 -5.41 -15.98 -13.35
CA ASN A 91 -6.10 -16.96 -12.51
C ASN A 91 -7.18 -16.33 -11.61
N GLY A 92 -7.48 -15.04 -11.77
CA GLY A 92 -8.52 -14.34 -11.01
C GLY A 92 -9.90 -14.67 -11.55
N ASN A 93 -10.92 -14.69 -10.68
CA ASN A 93 -12.31 -14.74 -11.13
C ASN A 93 -12.87 -13.33 -11.36
N ILE A 94 -13.90 -13.23 -12.21
CA ILE A 94 -14.53 -11.95 -12.57
C ILE A 94 -15.06 -11.21 -11.34
N SER A 95 -15.55 -11.93 -10.33
CA SER A 95 -16.06 -11.31 -9.10
C SER A 95 -14.97 -10.60 -8.30
N SER A 96 -13.79 -11.23 -8.15
CA SER A 96 -12.64 -10.62 -7.48
C SER A 96 -12.07 -9.45 -8.27
N MET A 97 -12.06 -9.55 -9.61
CA MET A 97 -11.67 -8.45 -10.48
C MET A 97 -12.60 -7.24 -10.30
N TYR A 98 -13.91 -7.48 -10.37
CA TYR A 98 -14.92 -6.41 -10.25
C TYR A 98 -14.91 -5.75 -8.87
N ALA A 99 -14.73 -6.53 -7.79
CA ALA A 99 -14.59 -6.00 -6.44
C ALA A 99 -13.39 -5.06 -6.33
N HIS A 100 -12.22 -5.49 -6.80
CA HIS A 100 -11.01 -4.68 -6.77
C HIS A 100 -11.15 -3.40 -7.62
N PHE A 101 -11.75 -3.52 -8.81
CA PHE A 101 -12.04 -2.37 -9.66
C PHE A 101 -12.93 -1.34 -8.94
N ASN A 102 -13.99 -1.80 -8.27
CA ASN A 102 -14.89 -0.92 -7.52
C ASN A 102 -14.19 -0.24 -6.34
N ASP A 103 -13.28 -0.93 -5.65
CA ASP A 103 -12.52 -0.34 -4.54
C ASP A 103 -11.66 0.84 -5.03
N ILE A 104 -10.98 0.68 -6.17
CA ILE A 104 -10.19 1.74 -6.82
C ILE A 104 -11.10 2.92 -7.22
N ILE A 105 -12.24 2.66 -7.86
CA ILE A 105 -13.18 3.71 -8.30
C ILE A 105 -13.79 4.46 -7.12
N ASN A 106 -14.15 3.78 -6.05
CA ASN A 106 -14.70 4.41 -4.85
C ASN A 106 -13.66 5.29 -4.17
N ALA A 107 -12.40 4.84 -4.09
CA ALA A 107 -11.30 5.65 -3.57
C ALA A 107 -11.05 6.89 -4.43
N LEU A 108 -10.99 6.75 -5.76
CA LEU A 108 -10.83 7.88 -6.69
C LEU A 108 -11.97 8.88 -6.60
N LYS A 109 -13.21 8.39 -6.46
CA LYS A 109 -14.40 9.23 -6.25
C LYS A 109 -14.31 10.02 -4.95
N GLY A 110 -13.85 9.39 -3.86
CA GLY A 110 -13.59 10.06 -2.58
C GLY A 110 -12.53 11.17 -2.68
N LEU A 111 -11.57 11.04 -3.62
CA LEU A 111 -10.53 12.03 -3.92
C LEU A 111 -10.92 13.02 -5.04
N GLY A 112 -12.21 13.07 -5.41
CA GLY A 112 -12.75 14.00 -6.40
C GLY A 112 -12.36 13.70 -7.85
N LYS A 113 -11.96 12.47 -8.18
CA LYS A 113 -11.82 12.00 -9.57
C LYS A 113 -12.98 11.07 -9.88
N VAL A 114 -13.87 11.50 -10.77
CA VAL A 114 -15.05 10.74 -11.17
C VAL A 114 -14.90 10.34 -12.63
N TYR A 115 -15.20 9.08 -12.93
CA TYR A 115 -15.26 8.55 -14.30
C TYR A 115 -16.72 8.37 -14.71
N THR A 116 -17.00 8.57 -15.97
CA THR A 116 -18.30 8.29 -16.57
C THR A 116 -18.54 6.79 -16.67
N ASN A 117 -19.81 6.36 -16.68
CA ASN A 117 -20.16 4.95 -16.88
C ASN A 117 -19.55 4.37 -18.16
N HIS A 118 -19.47 5.17 -19.22
CA HIS A 118 -18.86 4.75 -20.49
C HIS A 118 -17.37 4.45 -20.32
N GLU A 119 -16.61 5.31 -19.64
CA GLU A 119 -15.18 5.07 -19.36
C GLU A 119 -14.96 3.82 -18.52
N LEU A 120 -15.78 3.62 -17.48
CA LEU A 120 -15.70 2.45 -16.60
C LEU A 120 -15.99 1.15 -17.35
N VAL A 121 -17.07 1.12 -18.14
CA VAL A 121 -17.43 -0.04 -18.96
C VAL A 121 -16.34 -0.33 -19.99
N SER A 122 -15.86 0.71 -20.70
CA SER A 122 -14.77 0.53 -21.66
C SER A 122 -13.49 0.03 -21.01
N LYS A 123 -13.20 0.41 -19.76
CA LYS A 123 -12.02 -0.06 -19.03
C LYS A 123 -12.15 -1.55 -18.71
N ILE A 124 -13.25 -1.94 -18.07
CA ILE A 124 -13.51 -3.35 -17.71
C ILE A 124 -13.45 -4.26 -18.94
N LEU A 125 -14.09 -3.87 -20.05
CA LEU A 125 -14.10 -4.66 -21.28
C LEU A 125 -12.69 -4.88 -21.87
N ARG A 126 -11.76 -3.92 -21.70
CA ARG A 126 -10.37 -4.07 -22.14
C ARG A 126 -9.53 -4.97 -21.23
N CYS A 127 -9.95 -5.15 -19.98
CA CYS A 127 -9.23 -5.92 -18.97
C CYS A 127 -9.65 -7.40 -18.91
N ILE A 128 -10.81 -7.75 -19.48
CA ILE A 128 -11.27 -9.14 -19.57
C ILE A 128 -10.41 -9.88 -20.61
N PRO A 129 -9.88 -11.09 -20.30
CA PRO A 129 -9.11 -11.86 -21.26
C PRO A 129 -10.00 -12.25 -22.45
N LYS A 130 -9.45 -12.13 -23.66
CA LYS A 130 -10.12 -12.50 -24.91
C LYS A 130 -10.57 -13.96 -24.98
N SER A 131 -10.06 -14.83 -24.10
CA SER A 131 -10.50 -16.22 -23.97
C SER A 131 -11.94 -16.37 -23.46
N LEU A 132 -12.53 -15.30 -22.91
CA LEU A 132 -13.93 -15.24 -22.48
C LEU A 132 -14.86 -14.60 -23.54
N GLU A 133 -14.32 -14.18 -24.69
CA GLU A 133 -15.16 -13.70 -25.79
C GLU A 133 -15.93 -14.89 -26.41
N PRO A 134 -17.26 -14.80 -26.58
CA PRO A 134 -18.02 -15.84 -27.24
C PRO A 134 -17.55 -15.97 -28.70
N LYS A 135 -17.36 -17.22 -29.15
CA LYS A 135 -17.01 -17.56 -30.54
C LYS A 135 -18.13 -17.22 -31.52
#